data_AF-A0A9P5XV26-F1
#
_entry.id   AF-A0A9P5XV26-F1
#
_cell.length_a   1.000
_cell.length_b   1.000
_cell.length_c   1.000
_cell.angle_alpha   90.00
_cell.angle_beta   90.00
_cell.angle_gamma   90.00
#
_symmetry.space_group_name_H-M   'P 1'
#
loop_
_entity.id
_entity.type
_entity.pdbx_description
1 polymer ?
#
loop_
_entity_poly.entity_id
_entity_poly.type
_entity_poly.pdbx_seq_one_letter_code
_entity_poly.pdbx_strand_id
1 'polypeptide(L)'
;MLRYSFLTRIIGFSSLALAGPLTIKQHSIQWINCSSNIPQPLQGVALPCTLPSTLHCGKIDVPMDYTKPIGPDNMISLGFSMYRPEKPIGLINFFGLGGPNAETASYGWALALNLTQAAPLAGLENFDVLALDSRGTFQSNALNCTIGDYVVPPSFPSNEAEFSAYQAAVTKFANSCSTQTKPEGILAHLSTNEAIQDWDLLRAALGYDTMHALTWSYGTFGAVKYAKMFPKNVGRFVLDGIIPPGLDNFNLVDQQIVAVNRLLLRADAFCINDAACPFHTAGKGSVPQAFNTILDRAIAGDYPNITSDDVRAMVYLAYLSSSPNFTALNGVLAAALNNDTTGLTYSAFGPIYTPGFLPVLQTICLDQTLQNNTFAGFDSLRQRISQNDTAQIQYSQILSLMGLCGGWPYKAKSNVALKTDIPMLLLTSDFDLNTPTEGSTFEFQQTSKSTLVVRHGDGHVTSLIPGPARSAAFSFLTTGVFPTATNQSLVSVFPPGTPRDPISDPYVVPIGPNVTTAEV
;
A
#
# COMPACT_ATOMS: atom_id res chain seq x y z
N MET A 1 54.20 47.85 -3.37
CA MET A 1 53.03 47.73 -4.28
C MET A 1 52.99 46.29 -4.79
N LEU A 2 51.91 45.61 -4.39
CA LEU A 2 51.38 44.28 -4.67
C LEU A 2 52.11 43.34 -5.66
N ARG A 3 52.54 42.18 -5.14
CA ARG A 3 52.64 40.92 -5.87
C ARG A 3 51.32 40.16 -5.68
N TYR A 4 50.60 39.86 -6.77
CA TYR A 4 49.41 39.00 -6.76
C TYR A 4 49.84 37.53 -6.71
N SER A 5 49.38 36.81 -5.69
CA SER A 5 49.54 35.36 -5.55
C SER A 5 48.25 34.68 -6.03
N PHE A 6 48.36 33.80 -7.01
CA PHE A 6 47.27 32.93 -7.46
C PHE A 6 47.09 31.78 -6.46
N LEU A 7 45.95 31.74 -5.77
CA LEU A 7 45.52 30.58 -4.98
C LEU A 7 44.72 29.63 -5.88
N THR A 8 45.33 28.51 -6.24
CA THR A 8 44.67 27.37 -6.86
C THR A 8 43.86 26.63 -5.78
N ARG A 9 42.53 26.75 -5.82
CA ARG A 9 41.63 25.91 -5.01
C ARG A 9 41.58 24.52 -5.63
N ILE A 10 42.21 23.55 -4.96
CA ILE A 10 42.02 22.13 -5.24
C ILE A 10 40.63 21.75 -4.73
N ILE A 11 39.71 21.49 -5.66
CA ILE A 11 38.42 20.86 -5.38
C ILE A 11 38.71 19.39 -5.11
N GLY A 12 38.65 18.99 -3.83
CA GLY A 12 38.70 17.59 -3.44
C GLY A 12 37.42 16.90 -3.92
N PHE A 13 37.53 16.08 -4.96
CA PHE A 13 36.51 15.09 -5.28
C PHE A 13 36.53 14.03 -4.17
N SER A 14 35.51 14.03 -3.33
CA SER A 14 35.19 12.91 -2.45
C SER A 14 34.76 11.74 -3.34
N SER A 15 35.65 10.78 -3.50
CA SER A 15 35.37 9.51 -4.16
C SER A 15 34.28 8.76 -3.41
N LEU A 16 33.11 8.58 -4.05
CA LEU A 16 32.15 7.55 -3.64
C LEU A 16 32.87 6.19 -3.71
N ALA A 17 33.02 5.53 -2.57
CA ALA A 17 33.39 4.13 -2.53
C ALA A 17 32.24 3.31 -3.14
N LEU A 18 32.43 2.81 -4.36
CA LEU A 18 31.61 1.73 -4.89
C LEU A 18 31.87 0.49 -4.03
N ALA A 19 30.83 0.00 -3.35
CA ALA A 19 30.84 -1.33 -2.76
C ALA A 19 31.16 -2.36 -3.86
N GLY A 20 32.21 -3.16 -3.65
CA GLY A 20 32.56 -4.26 -4.56
C GLY A 20 31.47 -5.34 -4.61
N PRO A 21 31.51 -6.24 -5.61
CA PRO A 21 30.54 -7.32 -5.73
C PRO A 21 30.59 -8.22 -4.49
N LEU A 22 29.50 -8.24 -3.71
CA LEU A 22 29.27 -9.18 -2.61
C LEU A 22 29.43 -10.60 -3.15
N THR A 23 30.33 -11.39 -2.55
CA THR A 23 30.54 -12.78 -2.97
C THR A 23 29.40 -13.64 -2.42
N ILE A 24 28.71 -14.36 -3.32
CA ILE A 24 27.54 -15.22 -3.05
C ILE A 24 27.74 -16.22 -1.89
N LYS A 25 29.00 -16.55 -1.53
CA LYS A 25 29.32 -17.47 -0.42
C LYS A 25 28.87 -16.99 0.98
N GLN A 26 28.60 -15.70 1.18
CA GLN A 26 28.30 -15.15 2.52
C GLN A 26 26.81 -15.16 2.90
N HIS A 27 25.92 -15.42 1.94
CA HIS A 27 24.47 -15.37 2.12
C HIS A 27 23.81 -16.66 1.62
N SER A 28 23.89 -17.72 2.43
CA SER A 28 23.23 -19.00 2.10
C SER A 28 21.83 -19.05 2.68
N ILE A 29 20.87 -19.46 1.86
CA ILE A 29 19.51 -19.78 2.31
C ILE A 29 19.58 -20.97 3.28
N GLN A 30 18.96 -20.81 4.45
CA GLN A 30 18.69 -21.88 5.39
C GLN A 30 17.29 -22.43 5.11
N TRP A 31 17.21 -23.54 4.37
CA TRP A 31 15.94 -24.24 4.18
C TRP A 31 15.48 -24.90 5.48
N ILE A 32 14.21 -24.71 5.84
CA ILE A 32 13.64 -25.19 7.09
C ILE A 32 12.38 -26.01 6.85
N ASN A 33 12.01 -26.83 7.82
CA ASN A 33 10.72 -27.53 7.76
C ASN A 33 9.58 -26.50 7.87
N CYS A 34 8.69 -26.50 6.88
CA CYS A 34 7.52 -25.64 6.87
C CYS A 34 6.60 -25.89 8.08
N SER A 35 6.45 -27.14 8.51
CA SER A 35 5.58 -27.51 9.63
C SER A 35 5.99 -26.86 10.96
N SER A 36 7.25 -26.41 11.08
CA SER A 36 7.75 -25.69 12.27
C SER A 36 7.74 -24.17 12.12
N ASN A 37 7.30 -23.63 10.97
CA ASN A 37 7.32 -22.19 10.66
C ASN A 37 6.01 -21.77 9.96
N ILE A 38 4.87 -22.13 10.58
CA ILE A 38 3.54 -21.80 10.05
C ILE A 38 3.32 -20.28 10.19
N PRO A 39 3.02 -19.56 9.10
CA PRO A 39 2.75 -18.12 9.15
C PRO A 39 1.51 -17.79 9.98
N GLN A 40 1.48 -16.60 10.57
CA GLN A 40 0.46 -16.20 11.55
C GLN A 40 -0.98 -16.42 11.06
N PRO A 41 -1.37 -16.07 9.81
CA PRO A 41 -2.74 -16.27 9.34
C PRO A 41 -3.18 -17.74 9.27
N LEU A 42 -2.23 -18.68 9.25
CA LEU A 42 -2.49 -20.12 9.15
C LEU A 42 -2.33 -20.84 10.50
N GLN A 43 -2.00 -20.13 11.57
CA GLN A 43 -1.89 -20.73 12.90
C GLN A 43 -3.28 -21.13 13.41
N GLY A 44 -3.43 -22.40 13.82
CA GLY A 44 -4.71 -22.96 14.26
C GLY A 44 -5.63 -23.42 13.12
N VAL A 45 -5.25 -23.21 11.87
CA VAL A 45 -5.94 -23.80 10.71
C VAL A 45 -5.58 -25.28 10.61
N ALA A 46 -6.56 -26.14 10.28
CA ALA A 46 -6.31 -27.56 10.06
C ALA A 46 -5.50 -27.77 8.77
N LEU A 47 -4.25 -28.23 8.93
CA LEU A 47 -3.34 -28.51 7.82
C LEU A 47 -3.30 -30.03 7.52
N PRO A 48 -3.01 -30.43 6.28
CA PRO A 48 -2.86 -31.84 5.95
C PRO A 48 -1.68 -32.47 6.70
N CYS A 49 -1.76 -33.78 6.98
CA CYS A 49 -0.68 -34.51 7.65
C CYS A 49 0.64 -34.53 6.86
N THR A 50 0.57 -34.36 5.54
CA THR A 50 1.72 -34.25 4.66
C THR A 50 1.57 -32.97 3.85
N LEU A 51 2.53 -32.06 4.02
CA LEU A 51 2.56 -30.82 3.25
C LEU A 51 2.97 -31.12 1.80
N PRO A 52 2.43 -30.37 0.81
CA PRO A 52 2.81 -30.51 -0.59
C PRO A 52 4.32 -30.35 -0.81
N SER A 53 4.90 -31.15 -1.71
CA SER A 53 6.32 -31.03 -2.06
C SER A 53 6.68 -29.73 -2.78
N THR A 54 5.67 -29.00 -3.28
CA THR A 54 5.82 -27.67 -3.89
C THR A 54 5.95 -26.56 -2.85
N LEU A 55 5.69 -26.83 -1.56
CA LEU A 55 5.84 -25.85 -0.50
C LEU A 55 7.25 -25.88 0.08
N HIS A 56 7.93 -24.74 0.03
CA HIS A 56 9.25 -24.57 0.61
C HIS A 56 9.26 -23.41 1.61
N CYS A 57 10.00 -23.55 2.69
CA CYS A 57 10.17 -22.50 3.68
C CYS A 57 11.66 -22.31 3.95
N GLY A 58 12.07 -21.08 4.17
CA GLY A 58 13.46 -20.77 4.40
C GLY A 58 13.66 -19.52 5.23
N LYS A 59 14.90 -19.36 5.68
CA LYS A 59 15.41 -18.14 6.27
C LYS A 59 16.65 -17.69 5.53
N ILE A 60 16.87 -16.38 5.52
CA ILE A 60 18.10 -15.79 5.01
C ILE A 60 18.57 -14.69 5.94
N ASP A 61 19.86 -14.70 6.24
CA ASP A 61 20.48 -13.66 7.04
C ASP A 61 21.01 -12.55 6.12
N VAL A 62 20.64 -11.32 6.43
CA VAL A 62 20.95 -10.12 5.65
C VAL A 62 21.55 -9.03 6.56
N PRO A 63 22.28 -8.05 5.99
CA PRO A 63 22.68 -6.88 6.74
C PRO A 63 21.46 -6.13 7.30
N MET A 64 21.52 -5.75 8.58
CA MET A 64 20.59 -4.77 9.13
C MET A 64 20.81 -3.42 8.43
N ASP A 65 22.05 -2.93 8.47
CA ASP A 65 22.56 -1.74 7.80
C ASP A 65 23.43 -2.15 6.61
N TYR A 66 22.93 -1.94 5.39
CA TYR A 66 23.62 -2.26 4.15
C TYR A 66 24.88 -1.40 3.87
N THR A 67 25.14 -0.36 4.67
CA THR A 67 26.40 0.40 4.58
C THR A 67 27.56 -0.27 5.31
N LYS A 68 27.29 -1.33 6.07
CA LYS A 68 28.25 -2.11 6.85
C LYS A 68 28.25 -3.57 6.38
N PRO A 69 29.36 -4.32 6.56
CA PRO A 69 29.38 -5.74 6.25
C PRO A 69 28.39 -6.52 7.12
N ILE A 70 27.91 -7.66 6.61
CA ILE A 70 27.14 -8.61 7.42
C ILE A 70 28.03 -9.19 8.53
N GLY A 71 27.48 -9.30 9.74
CA GLY A 71 28.17 -9.86 10.90
C GLY A 71 27.26 -9.88 12.14
N PRO A 72 27.72 -10.46 13.26
CA PRO A 72 26.89 -10.66 14.46
C PRO A 72 26.19 -9.39 14.99
N ASP A 73 26.83 -8.23 14.83
CA ASP A 73 26.30 -6.94 15.30
C ASP A 73 25.53 -6.15 14.21
N ASN A 74 25.42 -6.70 12.99
CA ASN A 74 24.79 -6.06 11.84
C ASN A 74 24.05 -7.07 10.97
N MET A 75 23.23 -7.92 11.58
CA MET A 75 22.52 -8.97 10.88
C MET A 75 21.11 -9.13 11.44
N ILE A 76 20.16 -9.34 10.54
CA ILE A 76 18.80 -9.75 10.84
C ILE A 76 18.46 -11.00 10.03
N SER A 77 17.54 -11.81 10.54
CA SER A 77 17.05 -13.01 9.85
C SER A 77 15.68 -12.75 9.25
N LEU A 78 15.53 -13.06 7.97
CA LEU A 78 14.29 -12.90 7.23
C LEU A 78 13.67 -14.25 6.94
N GLY A 79 12.37 -14.40 7.21
CA GLY A 79 11.61 -15.63 6.99
C GLY A 79 10.74 -15.53 5.75
N PHE A 80 10.76 -16.56 4.93
CA PHE A 80 9.93 -16.62 3.71
C PHE A 80 9.35 -18.02 3.48
N SER A 81 8.28 -18.05 2.72
CA SER A 81 7.79 -19.27 2.07
C SER A 81 7.85 -19.14 0.55
N MET A 82 7.79 -20.27 -0.13
CA MET A 82 7.67 -20.33 -1.57
C MET A 82 6.72 -21.44 -1.99
N TYR A 83 5.95 -21.16 -3.03
CA TYR A 83 5.41 -22.20 -3.89
C TYR A 83 6.39 -22.41 -5.05
N ARG A 84 6.81 -23.66 -5.28
CA ARG A 84 7.80 -24.04 -6.30
C ARG A 84 7.29 -25.22 -7.13
N PRO A 85 6.88 -25.01 -8.39
CA PRO A 85 6.54 -26.10 -9.30
C PRO A 85 7.82 -26.81 -9.78
N GLU A 86 7.68 -27.98 -10.41
CA GLU A 86 8.84 -28.76 -10.90
C GLU A 86 9.66 -28.01 -11.96
N LYS A 87 9.01 -27.20 -12.79
CA LYS A 87 9.61 -26.47 -13.92
C LYS A 87 9.14 -25.02 -13.92
N PRO A 88 9.65 -24.17 -13.01
CA PRO A 88 9.24 -22.78 -12.93
C PRO A 88 9.70 -21.99 -14.16
N ILE A 89 8.85 -21.09 -14.66
CA ILE A 89 9.17 -20.19 -15.79
C ILE A 89 9.85 -18.88 -15.35
N GLY A 90 10.09 -18.73 -14.05
CA GLY A 90 10.74 -17.58 -13.44
C GLY A 90 10.39 -17.45 -11.95
N LEU A 91 11.04 -16.49 -11.27
CA LEU A 91 10.74 -16.08 -9.90
C LEU A 91 9.76 -14.91 -9.92
N ILE A 92 8.72 -14.92 -9.09
CA ILE A 92 7.81 -13.78 -8.90
C ILE A 92 7.73 -13.37 -7.42
N ASN A 93 7.69 -12.05 -7.16
CA ASN A 93 7.64 -11.46 -5.82
C ASN A 93 6.56 -10.36 -5.77
N PHE A 94 6.05 -10.11 -4.56
CA PHE A 94 4.96 -9.18 -4.29
C PHE A 94 5.38 -7.85 -3.68
N PHE A 95 6.65 -7.71 -3.27
CA PHE A 95 7.16 -6.51 -2.58
C PHE A 95 6.32 -6.14 -1.33
N GLY A 96 5.90 -7.15 -0.56
CA GLY A 96 5.16 -6.98 0.69
C GLY A 96 3.64 -6.77 0.55
N LEU A 97 3.04 -7.14 -0.60
CA LEU A 97 1.58 -7.19 -0.87
C LEU A 97 0.77 -5.89 -0.67
N GLY A 98 1.40 -4.78 -0.28
CA GLY A 98 0.75 -3.51 0.02
C GLY A 98 0.70 -3.20 1.52
N GLY A 99 -0.15 -2.24 1.92
CA GLY A 99 -0.43 -2.00 3.33
C GLY A 99 0.58 -1.19 4.13
N PRO A 100 1.78 -0.82 3.63
CA PRO A 100 3.01 -1.62 3.81
C PRO A 100 2.94 -2.79 4.79
N ASN A 101 3.94 -3.67 4.73
CA ASN A 101 4.16 -4.68 5.76
C ASN A 101 2.97 -5.64 5.93
N ALA A 102 2.17 -5.86 4.89
CA ALA A 102 1.17 -6.91 4.92
C ALA A 102 1.85 -8.28 5.04
N GLU A 103 1.21 -9.19 5.76
CA GLU A 103 1.71 -10.57 5.90
C GLU A 103 1.77 -11.21 4.52
N THR A 104 2.96 -11.70 4.16
CA THR A 104 3.22 -12.22 2.83
C THR A 104 3.50 -13.71 2.87
N ALA A 105 4.17 -14.22 3.91
CA ALA A 105 4.59 -15.61 4.00
C ALA A 105 3.43 -16.63 3.86
N SER A 106 2.20 -16.31 4.23
CA SER A 106 1.05 -17.21 4.04
C SER A 106 0.69 -17.48 2.58
N TYR A 107 1.08 -16.63 1.62
CA TYR A 107 0.67 -16.79 0.22
C TYR A 107 1.36 -17.94 -0.50
N GLY A 108 2.63 -18.25 -0.15
CA GLY A 108 3.31 -19.44 -0.66
C GLY A 108 2.65 -20.73 -0.16
N TRP A 109 2.17 -20.73 1.08
CA TRP A 109 1.37 -21.82 1.65
C TRP A 109 0.01 -21.93 0.99
N ALA A 110 -0.70 -20.81 0.85
CA ALA A 110 -2.02 -20.78 0.27
C ALA A 110 -2.02 -21.36 -1.15
N LEU A 111 -1.03 -21.01 -1.98
CA LEU A 111 -0.88 -21.59 -3.31
C LEU A 111 -0.59 -23.10 -3.28
N ALA A 112 0.35 -23.52 -2.44
CA ALA A 112 0.72 -24.94 -2.36
C ALA A 112 -0.44 -25.82 -1.87
N LEU A 113 -1.24 -25.31 -0.94
CA LEU A 113 -2.37 -26.00 -0.33
C LEU A 113 -3.70 -25.74 -1.06
N ASN A 114 -3.70 -24.92 -2.12
CA ASN A 114 -4.90 -24.51 -2.84
C ASN A 114 -5.99 -23.92 -1.92
N LEU A 115 -5.59 -23.01 -1.03
CA LEU A 115 -6.49 -22.30 -0.12
C LEU A 115 -7.16 -21.12 -0.86
N THR A 116 -8.34 -20.70 -0.39
CA THR A 116 -9.06 -19.54 -0.94
C THR A 116 -8.22 -18.25 -0.91
N GLN A 117 -7.36 -18.10 0.10
CA GLN A 117 -6.40 -16.99 0.20
C GLN A 117 -5.45 -16.87 -1.01
N ALA A 118 -5.26 -17.95 -1.80
CA ALA A 118 -4.46 -17.92 -3.02
C ALA A 118 -5.22 -17.46 -4.27
N ALA A 119 -6.53 -17.18 -4.18
CA ALA A 119 -7.33 -16.69 -5.31
C ALA A 119 -6.70 -15.47 -6.02
N PRO A 120 -6.10 -14.48 -5.31
CA PRO A 120 -5.33 -13.42 -5.93
C PRO A 120 -4.22 -13.88 -6.89
N LEU A 121 -3.65 -15.07 -6.67
CA LEU A 121 -2.51 -15.63 -7.37
C LEU A 121 -2.87 -16.74 -8.38
N ALA A 122 -4.13 -17.15 -8.43
CA ALA A 122 -4.62 -18.17 -9.35
C ALA A 122 -4.27 -17.83 -10.80
N GLY A 123 -3.51 -18.71 -11.47
CA GLY A 123 -2.90 -18.51 -12.79
C GLY A 123 -1.38 -18.26 -12.78
N LEU A 124 -0.75 -18.17 -11.60
CA LEU A 124 0.71 -17.99 -11.44
C LEU A 124 1.43 -19.26 -10.97
N GLU A 125 0.78 -20.42 -11.01
CA GLU A 125 1.30 -21.72 -10.56
C GLU A 125 2.48 -22.24 -11.40
N ASN A 126 2.81 -21.57 -12.51
CA ASN A 126 3.99 -21.90 -13.31
C ASN A 126 5.25 -21.13 -12.86
N PHE A 127 5.15 -20.22 -11.88
CA PHE A 127 6.28 -19.48 -11.33
C PHE A 127 6.74 -20.09 -10.00
N ASP A 128 8.03 -19.90 -9.69
CA ASP A 128 8.46 -19.89 -8.29
C ASP A 128 7.88 -18.63 -7.65
N VAL A 129 6.93 -18.79 -6.74
CA VAL A 129 6.28 -17.67 -6.04
C VAL A 129 6.98 -17.46 -4.72
N LEU A 130 7.69 -16.33 -4.59
CA LEU A 130 8.39 -15.93 -3.38
C LEU A 130 7.48 -15.06 -2.49
N ALA A 131 7.25 -15.55 -1.28
CA ALA A 131 6.45 -14.90 -0.26
C ALA A 131 7.35 -14.54 0.94
N LEU A 132 7.95 -13.36 0.90
CA LEU A 132 8.85 -12.84 1.93
C LEU A 132 8.15 -11.76 2.76
N ASP A 133 8.09 -11.96 4.08
CA ASP A 133 7.67 -10.91 5.00
C ASP A 133 8.73 -9.80 5.06
N SER A 134 8.31 -8.54 5.07
CA SER A 134 9.22 -7.41 5.20
C SER A 134 9.99 -7.44 6.51
N ARG A 135 11.25 -6.96 6.50
CA ARG A 135 12.04 -6.77 7.71
C ARG A 135 11.26 -6.01 8.81
N GLY A 136 11.35 -6.48 10.05
CA GLY A 136 10.61 -5.92 11.19
C GLY A 136 9.19 -6.45 11.34
N THR A 137 8.76 -7.43 10.53
CA THR A 137 7.37 -7.92 10.51
C THR A 137 7.34 -9.45 10.55
N PHE A 138 6.26 -10.01 11.12
CA PHE A 138 5.94 -11.44 11.07
C PHE A 138 7.14 -12.39 11.24
N GLN A 139 7.49 -13.17 10.20
CA GLN A 139 8.59 -14.14 10.28
C GLN A 139 9.98 -13.51 10.04
N SER A 140 10.04 -12.22 9.73
CA SER A 140 11.23 -11.47 9.35
C SER A 140 11.65 -10.49 10.43
N ASN A 141 12.31 -11.01 11.47
CA ASN A 141 12.80 -10.24 12.61
C ASN A 141 11.74 -9.27 13.18
N ALA A 142 10.53 -9.79 13.44
CA ALA A 142 9.42 -8.99 13.94
C ALA A 142 9.82 -8.11 15.13
N LEU A 143 9.37 -6.85 15.10
CA LEU A 143 9.58 -5.95 16.23
C LEU A 143 8.82 -6.47 17.45
N ASN A 144 9.47 -6.42 18.61
CA ASN A 144 8.83 -6.61 19.90
C ASN A 144 8.44 -5.23 20.43
N CYS A 145 7.16 -4.89 20.36
CA CYS A 145 6.65 -3.57 20.71
C CYS A 145 5.40 -3.69 21.59
N THR A 146 5.18 -2.69 22.44
CA THR A 146 3.96 -2.56 23.24
C THR A 146 3.09 -1.42 22.70
N ILE A 147 1.90 -1.77 22.20
CA ILE A 147 0.91 -0.80 21.71
C ILE A 147 0.18 -0.11 22.87
N GLY A 148 -0.16 -0.88 23.91
CA GLY A 148 -1.06 -0.43 25.00
C GLY A 148 -2.51 -0.28 24.51
N ASP A 149 -3.32 0.48 25.23
CA ASP A 149 -4.73 0.74 24.90
C ASP A 149 -4.91 1.85 23.84
N TYR A 150 -3.92 2.03 22.96
CA TYR A 150 -3.99 3.06 21.93
C TYR A 150 -4.99 2.65 20.85
N VAL A 151 -5.88 3.58 20.51
CA VAL A 151 -6.79 3.49 19.36
C VAL A 151 -6.53 4.71 18.49
N VAL A 152 -6.34 4.50 17.18
CA VAL A 152 -6.23 5.60 16.22
C VAL A 152 -7.55 6.38 16.24
N PRO A 153 -7.58 7.67 16.61
CA PRO A 153 -8.82 8.44 16.66
C PRO A 153 -9.42 8.66 15.25
N PRO A 154 -10.75 8.83 15.17
CA PRO A 154 -11.43 9.15 13.89
C PRO A 154 -11.21 10.61 13.49
N SER A 155 -10.83 11.46 14.44
CA SER A 155 -10.62 12.89 14.24
C SER A 155 -9.13 13.23 14.09
N PHE A 156 -8.88 14.43 13.56
CA PHE A 156 -7.55 15.00 13.47
C PHE A 156 -7.31 16.07 14.53
N PRO A 157 -6.04 16.24 14.96
CA PRO A 157 -5.67 17.34 15.84
C PRO A 157 -6.09 18.71 15.31
N SER A 158 -6.66 19.52 16.19
CA SER A 158 -7.16 20.88 15.91
C SER A 158 -6.27 21.98 16.51
N ASN A 159 -5.30 21.61 17.35
CA ASN A 159 -4.35 22.51 18.00
C ASN A 159 -3.02 21.80 18.31
N GLU A 160 -2.02 22.55 18.74
CA GLU A 160 -0.67 22.05 19.05
C GLU A 160 -0.66 20.99 20.14
N ALA A 161 -1.52 21.11 21.16
CA ALA A 161 -1.55 20.16 22.28
C ALA A 161 -2.07 18.80 21.83
N GLU A 162 -3.17 18.78 21.07
CA GLU A 162 -3.70 17.57 20.44
C GLU A 162 -2.70 16.94 19.48
N PHE A 163 -2.01 17.75 18.67
CA PHE A 163 -1.04 17.26 17.70
C PHE A 163 0.18 16.62 18.39
N SER A 164 0.63 17.22 19.48
CA SER A 164 1.69 16.67 20.32
C SER A 164 1.27 15.35 20.96
N ALA A 165 0.03 15.26 21.47
CA ALA A 165 -0.51 14.02 22.03
C ALA A 165 -0.66 12.91 20.96
N TYR A 166 -1.05 13.30 19.75
CA TYR A 166 -1.16 12.39 18.60
C TYR A 166 0.19 11.74 18.26
N GLN A 167 1.25 12.54 18.20
CA GLN A 167 2.62 12.04 17.97
C GLN A 167 3.18 11.25 19.16
N ALA A 168 2.85 11.65 20.39
CA ALA A 168 3.33 11.00 21.61
C ALA A 168 2.95 9.51 21.67
N ALA A 169 1.79 9.12 21.11
CA ALA A 169 1.40 7.72 21.00
C ALA A 169 2.41 6.89 20.19
N VAL A 170 2.83 7.41 19.04
CA VAL A 170 3.85 6.76 18.18
C VAL A 170 5.22 6.81 18.83
N THR A 171 5.57 7.89 19.52
CA THR A 171 6.84 7.96 20.27
C THR A 171 6.89 6.89 21.36
N LYS A 172 5.81 6.68 22.11
CA LYS A 172 5.73 5.62 23.12
C LYS A 172 5.86 4.24 22.48
N PHE A 173 5.17 4.00 21.37
CA PHE A 173 5.28 2.76 20.61
C PHE A 173 6.72 2.52 20.12
N ALA A 174 7.33 3.49 19.45
CA ALA A 174 8.71 3.40 18.96
C ALA A 174 9.74 3.18 20.07
N ASN A 175 9.57 3.83 21.23
CA ASN A 175 10.44 3.60 22.40
C ASN A 175 10.31 2.18 22.94
N SER A 176 9.09 1.63 22.99
CA SER A 176 8.89 0.23 23.37
C SER A 176 9.61 -0.71 22.39
N CYS A 177 9.48 -0.47 21.09
CA CYS A 177 10.19 -1.23 20.06
C CYS A 177 11.71 -1.15 20.25
N SER A 178 12.25 0.06 20.43
CA SER A 178 13.70 0.30 20.56
C SER A 178 14.30 -0.38 21.79
N THR A 179 13.53 -0.59 22.85
CA THR A 179 14.02 -1.21 24.10
C THR A 179 13.89 -2.72 24.09
N GLN A 180 12.88 -3.25 23.41
CA GLN A 180 12.52 -4.67 23.48
C GLN A 180 12.96 -5.47 22.24
N THR A 181 13.25 -4.80 21.13
CA THR A 181 13.66 -5.44 19.87
C THR A 181 15.18 -5.55 19.75
N LYS A 182 15.66 -6.67 19.19
CA LYS A 182 17.04 -6.88 18.77
C LYS A 182 17.11 -7.18 17.26
N PRO A 183 18.24 -6.90 16.59
CA PRO A 183 19.41 -6.15 17.08
C PRO A 183 19.10 -4.67 17.36
N GLU A 184 19.95 -4.03 18.16
CA GLU A 184 19.80 -2.60 18.47
C GLU A 184 19.96 -1.74 17.21
N GLY A 185 19.15 -0.69 17.10
CA GLY A 185 19.17 0.22 15.94
C GLY A 185 18.33 -0.23 14.75
N ILE A 186 17.70 -1.41 14.78
CA ILE A 186 16.90 -1.93 13.66
C ILE A 186 15.79 -0.97 13.19
N LEU A 187 15.20 -0.18 14.10
CA LEU A 187 14.15 0.80 13.77
C LEU A 187 14.60 1.84 12.72
N ALA A 188 15.90 2.09 12.57
CA ALA A 188 16.45 2.99 11.56
C ALA A 188 16.51 2.38 10.15
N HIS A 189 16.31 1.07 10.05
CA HIS A 189 16.60 0.25 8.87
C HIS A 189 15.39 -0.55 8.39
N LEU A 190 14.17 -0.08 8.66
CA LEU A 190 12.91 -0.71 8.24
C LEU A 190 12.32 -0.09 6.96
N SER A 191 13.09 0.75 6.26
CA SER A 191 12.59 1.43 5.07
C SER A 191 12.55 0.49 3.87
N THR A 192 11.79 0.88 2.87
CA THR A 192 11.77 0.19 1.57
C THR A 192 13.14 0.12 0.92
N ASN A 193 14.04 1.08 1.17
CA ASN A 193 15.39 1.05 0.58
C ASN A 193 16.22 -0.13 1.08
N GLU A 194 16.05 -0.53 2.34
CA GLU A 194 16.70 -1.75 2.82
C GLU A 194 15.92 -2.99 2.37
N ALA A 195 14.59 -2.97 2.39
CA ALA A 195 13.77 -4.11 1.95
C ALA A 195 14.02 -4.51 0.48
N ILE A 196 14.24 -3.57 -0.43
CA ILE A 196 14.57 -3.91 -1.84
C ILE A 196 15.92 -4.59 -2.01
N GLN A 197 16.85 -4.36 -1.10
CA GLN A 197 18.13 -5.05 -1.09
C GLN A 197 17.97 -6.48 -0.53
N ASP A 198 17.06 -6.68 0.42
CA ASP A 198 16.72 -8.02 0.93
C ASP A 198 16.15 -8.90 -0.19
N TRP A 199 15.20 -8.34 -0.94
CA TRP A 199 14.59 -9.04 -2.08
C TRP A 199 15.61 -9.34 -3.18
N ASP A 200 16.52 -8.42 -3.51
CA ASP A 200 17.57 -8.68 -4.52
C ASP A 200 18.57 -9.75 -4.08
N LEU A 201 18.96 -9.72 -2.80
CA LEU A 201 19.87 -10.68 -2.21
C LEU A 201 19.23 -12.08 -2.22
N LEU A 202 17.96 -12.19 -1.85
CA LEU A 202 17.23 -13.46 -1.88
C LEU A 202 17.05 -13.98 -3.33
N ARG A 203 16.72 -13.11 -4.29
CA ARG A 203 16.70 -13.47 -5.74
C ARG A 203 18.05 -14.09 -6.16
N ALA A 204 19.16 -13.42 -5.85
CA ALA A 204 20.49 -13.90 -6.20
C ALA A 204 20.83 -15.22 -5.50
N ALA A 205 20.48 -15.37 -4.23
CA ALA A 205 20.71 -16.60 -3.46
C ALA A 205 19.87 -17.79 -3.95
N LEU A 206 18.69 -17.51 -4.53
CA LEU A 206 17.85 -18.51 -5.22
C LEU A 206 18.37 -18.87 -6.62
N GLY A 207 19.38 -18.16 -7.13
CA GLY A 207 20.01 -18.44 -8.43
C GLY A 207 19.29 -17.84 -9.64
N TYR A 208 18.39 -16.87 -9.44
CA TYR A 208 17.66 -16.21 -10.53
C TYR A 208 18.38 -14.95 -11.00
N ASP A 209 18.56 -14.78 -12.31
CA ASP A 209 19.14 -13.54 -12.87
C ASP A 209 18.18 -12.34 -12.76
N THR A 210 16.89 -12.60 -12.92
CA THR A 210 15.84 -11.58 -12.86
C THR A 210 14.67 -12.04 -11.99
N MET A 211 13.93 -11.09 -11.44
CA MET A 211 12.69 -11.32 -10.73
C MET A 211 11.51 -10.69 -11.49
N HIS A 212 10.37 -11.37 -11.55
CA HIS A 212 9.09 -10.80 -11.98
C HIS A 212 8.34 -10.24 -10.77
N ALA A 213 7.35 -9.38 -10.99
CA ALA A 213 6.56 -8.81 -9.91
C ALA A 213 5.09 -8.71 -10.28
N LEU A 214 4.23 -9.10 -9.35
CA LEU A 214 2.84 -8.67 -9.29
C LEU A 214 2.70 -7.98 -7.95
N THR A 215 2.51 -6.67 -7.93
CA THR A 215 2.50 -5.93 -6.67
C THR A 215 1.37 -4.93 -6.62
N TRP A 216 0.93 -4.67 -5.39
CA TRP A 216 -0.29 -3.95 -5.11
C TRP A 216 -0.04 -2.82 -4.14
N SER A 217 -0.76 -1.71 -4.33
CA SER A 217 -0.79 -0.63 -3.35
C SER A 217 0.64 -0.15 -3.01
N TYR A 218 0.99 -0.06 -1.74
CA TYR A 218 2.34 0.29 -1.29
C TYR A 218 3.48 -0.56 -1.90
N GLY A 219 3.25 -1.83 -2.23
CA GLY A 219 4.30 -2.65 -2.85
C GLY A 219 4.76 -2.09 -4.21
N THR A 220 3.91 -1.31 -4.90
CA THR A 220 4.28 -0.59 -6.12
C THR A 220 5.40 0.43 -5.88
N PHE A 221 5.42 1.11 -4.73
CA PHE A 221 6.49 2.03 -4.34
C PHE A 221 7.83 1.28 -4.23
N GLY A 222 7.81 0.07 -3.64
CA GLY A 222 8.95 -0.83 -3.58
C GLY A 222 9.41 -1.32 -4.95
N ALA A 223 8.49 -1.72 -5.82
CA ALA A 223 8.82 -2.19 -7.16
C ALA A 223 9.43 -1.09 -8.04
N VAL A 224 8.93 0.15 -8.00
CA VAL A 224 9.54 1.28 -8.72
C VAL A 224 10.96 1.55 -8.21
N LYS A 225 11.15 1.59 -6.88
CA LYS A 225 12.47 1.76 -6.27
C LYS A 225 13.43 0.62 -6.65
N TYR A 226 12.97 -0.63 -6.62
CA TYR A 226 13.74 -1.80 -7.03
C TYR A 226 14.14 -1.69 -8.50
N ALA A 227 13.21 -1.36 -9.39
CA ALA A 227 13.50 -1.22 -10.81
C ALA A 227 14.52 -0.10 -11.10
N LYS A 228 14.51 0.96 -10.29
CA LYS A 228 15.50 2.03 -10.36
C LYS A 228 16.88 1.60 -9.84
N MET A 229 16.93 0.85 -8.72
CA MET A 229 18.17 0.45 -8.06
C MET A 229 18.86 -0.73 -8.75
N PHE A 230 18.08 -1.69 -9.25
CA PHE A 230 18.53 -2.95 -9.85
C PHE A 230 17.97 -3.14 -11.26
N PRO A 231 18.20 -2.21 -12.21
CA PRO A 231 17.56 -2.22 -13.52
C PRO A 231 17.84 -3.48 -14.35
N LYS A 232 18.96 -4.16 -14.11
CA LYS A 232 19.35 -5.41 -14.79
C LYS A 232 18.66 -6.66 -14.24
N ASN A 233 18.07 -6.56 -13.05
CA ASN A 233 17.48 -7.69 -12.33
C ASN A 233 15.94 -7.68 -12.46
N VAL A 234 15.39 -6.73 -13.23
CA VAL A 234 13.95 -6.61 -13.48
C VAL A 234 13.54 -7.50 -14.63
N GLY A 235 12.56 -8.38 -14.37
CA GLY A 235 11.86 -9.17 -15.37
C GLY A 235 10.60 -8.46 -15.86
N ARG A 236 9.43 -9.00 -15.48
CA ARG A 236 8.10 -8.58 -15.93
C ARG A 236 7.37 -8.06 -14.72
N PHE A 237 7.21 -6.75 -14.63
CA PHE A 237 6.66 -6.07 -13.46
C PHE A 237 5.26 -5.56 -13.77
N VAL A 238 4.30 -6.01 -12.98
CA VAL A 238 2.92 -5.52 -12.92
C VAL A 238 2.73 -4.79 -11.60
N LEU A 239 2.39 -3.51 -11.68
CA LEU A 239 2.19 -2.62 -10.54
C LEU A 239 0.74 -2.13 -10.58
N ASP A 240 -0.04 -2.37 -9.53
CA ASP A 240 -1.48 -2.11 -9.55
C ASP A 240 -1.94 -1.36 -8.29
N GLY A 241 -2.60 -0.22 -8.49
CA GLY A 241 -2.90 0.74 -7.42
C GLY A 241 -1.61 1.44 -6.96
N ILE A 242 -1.14 2.41 -7.75
CA ILE A 242 0.24 2.89 -7.64
C ILE A 242 0.40 3.98 -6.56
N ILE A 243 1.42 3.81 -5.72
CA ILE A 243 1.98 4.84 -4.85
C ILE A 243 3.30 5.34 -5.47
N PRO A 244 3.28 6.46 -6.20
CA PRO A 244 4.46 6.96 -6.90
C PRO A 244 5.51 7.53 -5.94
N PRO A 245 6.80 7.14 -6.07
CA PRO A 245 7.89 7.88 -5.45
C PRO A 245 7.94 9.33 -5.96
N GLY A 246 8.10 10.30 -5.07
CA GLY A 246 8.29 11.71 -5.42
C GLY A 246 7.02 12.53 -5.59
N LEU A 247 5.83 11.94 -5.41
CA LEU A 247 4.60 12.72 -5.29
C LEU A 247 4.62 13.45 -3.95
N ASP A 248 4.25 14.74 -3.95
CA ASP A 248 4.28 15.53 -2.73
C ASP A 248 3.13 15.18 -1.78
N ASN A 249 3.33 15.56 -0.52
CA ASN A 249 2.40 15.29 0.56
C ASN A 249 1.00 15.90 0.36
N PHE A 250 0.89 17.07 -0.28
CA PHE A 250 -0.41 17.67 -0.53
C PHE A 250 -1.17 16.83 -1.55
N ASN A 251 -0.54 16.52 -2.68
CA ASN A 251 -1.16 15.71 -3.73
C ASN A 251 -1.55 14.32 -3.25
N LEU A 252 -0.72 13.65 -2.44
CA LEU A 252 -1.06 12.35 -1.86
C LEU A 252 -2.38 12.39 -1.05
N VAL A 253 -2.58 13.42 -0.24
CA VAL A 253 -3.76 13.54 0.61
C VAL A 253 -4.97 14.07 -0.16
N ASP A 254 -4.76 15.11 -0.98
CA ASP A 254 -5.80 15.76 -1.77
C ASP A 254 -6.47 14.77 -2.72
N GLN A 255 -5.67 13.92 -3.39
CA GLN A 255 -6.20 12.90 -4.28
C GLN A 255 -7.10 11.88 -3.56
N GLN A 256 -6.81 11.52 -2.30
CA GLN A 256 -7.70 10.64 -1.52
C GLN A 256 -9.03 11.33 -1.26
N ILE A 257 -9.03 12.60 -0.85
CA ILE A 257 -10.27 13.36 -0.61
C ILE A 257 -11.11 13.49 -1.87
N VAL A 258 -10.48 13.84 -3.00
CA VAL A 258 -11.18 13.92 -4.28
C VAL A 258 -11.72 12.55 -4.71
N ALA A 259 -11.00 11.46 -4.44
CA ALA A 259 -11.48 10.11 -4.72
C ALA A 259 -12.70 9.73 -3.87
N VAL A 260 -12.74 10.07 -2.58
CA VAL A 260 -13.95 9.85 -1.74
C VAL A 260 -15.14 10.64 -2.27
N ASN A 261 -14.93 11.89 -2.67
CA ASN A 261 -15.99 12.72 -3.26
C ASN A 261 -16.58 12.04 -4.50
N ARG A 262 -15.74 11.48 -5.37
CA ARG A 262 -16.20 10.71 -6.53
C ARG A 262 -16.93 9.44 -6.10
N LEU A 263 -16.45 8.73 -5.09
CA LEU A 263 -17.08 7.50 -4.61
C LEU A 263 -18.47 7.72 -3.98
N LEU A 264 -18.73 8.87 -3.37
CA LEU A 264 -20.11 9.23 -2.97
C LEU A 264 -21.04 9.39 -4.17
N LEU A 265 -20.54 9.98 -5.27
CA LEU A 265 -21.28 10.05 -6.53
C LEU A 265 -21.45 8.67 -7.18
N ARG A 266 -20.49 7.76 -7.00
CA ARG A 266 -20.59 6.36 -7.43
C ARG A 266 -21.64 5.59 -6.64
N ALA A 267 -21.71 5.79 -5.33
CA ALA A 267 -22.76 5.22 -4.49
C ALA A 267 -24.16 5.72 -4.88
N ASP A 268 -24.28 6.98 -5.29
CA ASP A 268 -25.51 7.56 -5.85
C ASP A 268 -25.87 6.94 -7.20
N ALA A 269 -24.91 6.86 -8.12
CA ALA A 269 -25.09 6.22 -9.42
C ALA A 269 -25.51 4.74 -9.29
N PHE A 270 -24.95 4.03 -8.30
CA PHE A 270 -25.38 2.69 -7.90
C PHE A 270 -26.82 2.68 -7.46
N CYS A 271 -27.18 3.57 -6.55
CA CYS A 271 -28.51 3.63 -5.97
C CYS A 271 -29.62 3.88 -7.00
N ILE A 272 -29.40 4.77 -7.96
CA ILE A 272 -30.39 5.09 -9.00
C ILE A 272 -30.65 3.88 -9.91
N ASN A 273 -29.67 3.00 -10.07
CA ASN A 273 -29.80 1.81 -10.92
C ASN A 273 -30.20 0.54 -10.14
N ASP A 274 -30.26 0.60 -8.81
CA ASP A 274 -30.69 -0.51 -7.95
C ASP A 274 -32.05 -0.21 -7.31
N ALA A 275 -33.08 -0.93 -7.74
CA ALA A 275 -34.44 -0.78 -7.21
C ALA A 275 -34.56 -1.14 -5.72
N ALA A 276 -33.60 -1.89 -5.16
CA ALA A 276 -33.56 -2.18 -3.72
C ALA A 276 -32.92 -1.06 -2.89
N CYS A 277 -32.29 -0.07 -3.53
CA CYS A 277 -31.63 1.00 -2.82
C CYS A 277 -32.65 1.96 -2.15
N PRO A 278 -32.46 2.35 -0.88
CA PRO A 278 -33.37 3.24 -0.16
C PRO A 278 -33.59 4.61 -0.81
N PHE A 279 -32.62 5.10 -1.60
CA PHE A 279 -32.69 6.39 -2.27
C PHE A 279 -33.01 6.28 -3.77
N HIS A 280 -33.35 5.08 -4.28
CA HIS A 280 -33.58 4.83 -5.70
C HIS A 280 -34.56 5.84 -6.33
N THR A 281 -35.68 6.12 -5.65
CA THR A 281 -36.73 7.03 -6.14
C THR A 281 -36.46 8.50 -5.83
N ALA A 282 -35.41 8.83 -5.06
CA ALA A 282 -35.05 10.20 -4.70
C ALA A 282 -34.23 10.91 -5.80
N GLY A 283 -33.72 10.15 -6.78
CA GLY A 283 -33.03 10.67 -7.94
C GLY A 283 -31.56 11.03 -7.72
N LYS A 284 -30.95 11.62 -8.75
CA LYS A 284 -29.52 11.99 -8.78
C LYS A 284 -29.16 13.00 -7.70
N GLY A 285 -28.13 12.69 -6.92
CA GLY A 285 -27.59 13.49 -5.83
C GLY A 285 -28.15 13.15 -4.44
N SER A 286 -29.05 12.18 -4.34
CA SER A 286 -29.72 11.82 -3.09
C SER A 286 -28.79 11.21 -2.03
N VAL A 287 -27.80 10.40 -2.44
CA VAL A 287 -26.84 9.80 -1.51
C VAL A 287 -25.88 10.83 -0.91
N PRO A 288 -25.21 11.71 -1.70
CA PRO A 288 -24.45 12.83 -1.15
C PRO A 288 -25.28 13.74 -0.25
N GLN A 289 -26.55 14.00 -0.60
CA GLN A 289 -27.44 14.81 0.23
C GLN A 289 -27.75 14.14 1.57
N ALA A 290 -28.02 12.82 1.57
CA ALA A 290 -28.22 12.05 2.79
C ALA A 290 -26.98 12.11 3.70
N PHE A 291 -25.79 11.89 3.14
CA PHE A 291 -24.52 12.01 3.86
C PHE A 291 -24.36 13.39 4.50
N ASN A 292 -24.53 14.46 3.73
CA ASN A 292 -24.43 15.83 4.25
C ASN A 292 -25.46 16.12 5.35
N THR A 293 -26.69 15.63 5.21
CA THR A 293 -27.73 15.79 6.24
C THR A 293 -27.35 15.09 7.54
N ILE A 294 -26.80 13.87 7.46
CA ILE A 294 -26.32 13.14 8.64
C ILE A 294 -25.13 13.87 9.27
N LEU A 295 -24.23 14.41 8.45
CA LEU A 295 -23.08 15.18 8.92
C LEU A 295 -23.53 16.45 9.67
N ASP A 296 -24.45 17.23 9.09
CA ASP A 296 -24.98 18.45 9.71
C ASP A 296 -25.66 18.14 11.05
N ARG A 297 -26.44 17.06 11.13
CA ARG A 297 -27.07 16.59 12.37
C ARG A 297 -26.05 16.13 13.41
N ALA A 298 -24.99 15.44 12.99
CA ALA A 298 -23.91 15.04 13.88
C ALA A 298 -23.12 16.26 14.39
N ILE A 299 -22.91 17.29 13.56
CA ILE A 299 -22.30 18.56 13.96
C ILE A 299 -23.18 19.32 14.96
N ALA A 300 -24.51 19.30 14.77
CA ALA A 300 -25.47 19.90 15.68
C ALA A 300 -25.62 19.15 17.02
N GLY A 301 -25.06 17.94 17.13
CA GLY A 301 -25.17 17.10 18.32
C GLY A 301 -26.51 16.37 18.43
N ASP A 302 -27.23 16.20 17.31
CA ASP A 302 -28.53 15.52 17.29
C ASP A 302 -28.42 14.01 17.56
N TYR A 303 -27.25 13.43 17.33
CA TYR A 303 -26.97 12.02 17.59
C TYR A 303 -26.21 11.85 18.91
N PRO A 304 -26.76 11.13 19.90
CA PRO A 304 -26.12 11.02 21.22
C PRO A 304 -24.88 10.13 21.26
N ASN A 305 -24.71 9.24 20.28
CA ASN A 305 -23.73 8.15 20.33
C ASN A 305 -22.61 8.25 19.29
N ILE A 306 -22.67 9.22 18.38
CA ILE A 306 -21.67 9.42 17.33
C ILE A 306 -21.40 10.92 17.13
N THR A 307 -20.21 11.22 16.62
CA THR A 307 -19.75 12.56 16.24
C THR A 307 -19.67 12.69 14.73
N SER A 308 -19.51 13.92 14.23
CA SER A 308 -19.26 14.15 12.80
C SER A 308 -17.99 13.45 12.28
N ASP A 309 -16.97 13.27 13.14
CA ASP A 309 -15.74 12.57 12.76
C ASP A 309 -15.93 11.06 12.69
N ASP A 310 -16.81 10.49 13.53
CA ASP A 310 -17.20 9.08 13.41
C ASP A 310 -17.86 8.80 12.05
N VAL A 311 -18.77 9.69 11.63
CA VAL A 311 -19.44 9.60 10.32
C VAL A 311 -18.43 9.62 9.18
N ARG A 312 -17.52 10.62 9.19
CA ARG A 312 -16.48 10.77 8.16
C ARG A 312 -15.54 9.56 8.11
N ALA A 313 -15.02 9.14 9.26
CA ALA A 313 -14.09 8.01 9.35
C ALA A 313 -14.75 6.70 8.94
N MET A 314 -16.01 6.44 9.35
CA MET A 314 -16.71 5.22 8.98
C MET A 314 -17.05 5.18 7.48
N VAL A 315 -17.59 6.26 6.91
CA VAL A 315 -17.86 6.34 5.47
C VAL A 315 -16.57 6.12 4.67
N TYR A 316 -15.47 6.73 5.07
CA TYR A 316 -14.16 6.52 4.45
C TYR A 316 -13.67 5.08 4.60
N LEU A 317 -13.47 4.61 5.84
CA LEU A 317 -12.70 3.40 6.16
C LEU A 317 -13.52 2.12 5.97
N ALA A 318 -14.78 2.11 6.39
CA ALA A 318 -15.58 0.90 6.45
C ALA A 318 -16.36 0.63 5.17
N TYR A 319 -16.73 1.69 4.43
CA TYR A 319 -17.66 1.57 3.30
C TYR A 319 -17.04 1.88 1.93
N LEU A 320 -16.06 2.79 1.86
CA LEU A 320 -15.50 3.25 0.58
C LEU A 320 -14.05 2.80 0.33
N SER A 321 -13.26 2.59 1.38
CA SER A 321 -11.88 2.12 1.28
C SER A 321 -11.83 0.66 0.81
N SER A 322 -10.78 0.36 0.04
CA SER A 322 -10.47 -0.94 -0.54
C SER A 322 -11.54 -1.42 -1.52
N SER A 323 -12.61 -2.06 -1.05
CA SER A 323 -13.69 -2.56 -1.90
C SER A 323 -14.99 -1.84 -1.53
N PRO A 324 -15.39 -0.78 -2.26
CA PRO A 324 -16.58 -0.02 -1.94
C PRO A 324 -17.84 -0.89 -1.85
N ASN A 325 -18.55 -0.79 -0.73
CA ASN A 325 -19.80 -1.51 -0.49
C ASN A 325 -20.98 -0.52 -0.52
N PHE A 326 -21.44 -0.19 -1.73
CA PHE A 326 -22.48 0.81 -1.93
C PHE A 326 -23.84 0.40 -1.35
N THR A 327 -24.19 -0.90 -1.38
CA THR A 327 -25.41 -1.41 -0.74
C THR A 327 -25.39 -1.13 0.77
N ALA A 328 -24.29 -1.50 1.46
CA ALA A 328 -24.15 -1.26 2.88
C ALA A 328 -24.12 0.23 3.20
N LEU A 329 -23.36 1.03 2.44
CA LEU A 329 -23.29 2.49 2.61
C LEU A 329 -24.69 3.11 2.53
N ASN A 330 -25.42 2.86 1.44
CA ASN A 330 -26.74 3.43 1.23
C ASN A 330 -27.73 2.96 2.32
N GLY A 331 -27.61 1.70 2.77
CA GLY A 331 -28.38 1.18 3.88
C GLY A 331 -28.11 1.93 5.20
N VAL A 332 -26.85 2.14 5.57
CA VAL A 332 -26.51 2.82 6.84
C VAL A 332 -26.82 4.30 6.82
N LEU A 333 -26.72 4.97 5.66
CA LEU A 333 -27.17 6.35 5.52
C LEU A 333 -28.69 6.46 5.71
N ALA A 334 -29.47 5.55 5.11
CA ALA A 334 -30.91 5.53 5.28
C ALA A 334 -31.32 5.24 6.75
N ALA A 335 -30.61 4.33 7.42
CA ALA A 335 -30.82 4.03 8.84
C ALA A 335 -30.51 5.26 9.72
N ALA A 336 -29.39 5.94 9.47
CA ALA A 336 -28.98 7.11 10.24
C ALA A 336 -29.97 8.29 10.11
N LEU A 337 -30.55 8.52 8.92
CA LEU A 337 -31.63 9.50 8.75
C LEU A 337 -32.83 9.20 9.67
N ASN A 338 -33.06 7.93 10.00
CA ASN A 338 -34.09 7.45 10.92
C ASN A 338 -33.59 7.26 12.37
N ASN A 339 -32.46 7.89 12.74
CA ASN A 339 -31.82 7.87 14.07
C ASN A 339 -31.10 6.57 14.46
N ASP A 340 -30.95 5.59 13.56
CA ASP A 340 -30.09 4.44 13.82
C ASP A 340 -28.68 4.68 13.27
N THR A 341 -27.77 5.07 14.16
CA THR A 341 -26.38 5.39 13.83
C THR A 341 -25.42 4.23 14.09
N THR A 342 -25.91 3.01 14.37
CA THR A 342 -25.08 1.88 14.78
C THR A 342 -23.99 1.56 13.76
N GLY A 343 -24.31 1.63 12.46
CA GLY A 343 -23.37 1.41 11.36
C GLY A 343 -22.32 2.50 11.16
N LEU A 344 -22.43 3.63 11.88
CA LEU A 344 -21.51 4.77 11.81
C LEU A 344 -20.71 4.95 13.10
N THR A 345 -20.72 3.98 14.01
CA THR A 345 -20.02 4.06 15.30
C THR A 345 -18.54 3.64 15.17
N TYR A 346 -17.63 4.61 15.21
CA TYR A 346 -16.19 4.34 15.10
C TYR A 346 -15.59 3.65 16.34
N SER A 347 -16.13 3.87 17.54
CA SER A 347 -15.59 3.30 18.77
C SER A 347 -15.57 1.77 18.80
N ALA A 348 -16.46 1.12 18.03
CA ALA A 348 -16.45 -0.33 17.82
C ALA A 348 -15.42 -0.77 16.76
N PHE A 349 -15.12 0.09 15.79
CA PHE A 349 -14.21 -0.20 14.67
C PHE A 349 -12.74 0.07 15.01
N GLY A 350 -12.45 1.18 15.68
CA GLY A 350 -11.11 1.65 16.00
C GLY A 350 -10.20 0.61 16.70
N PRO A 351 -10.68 -0.15 17.71
CA PRO A 351 -9.89 -1.20 18.36
C PRO A 351 -9.45 -2.33 17.43
N ILE A 352 -10.23 -2.64 16.39
CA ILE A 352 -9.90 -3.68 15.41
C ILE A 352 -8.97 -3.11 14.33
N TYR A 353 -9.15 -1.84 13.98
CA TYR A 353 -8.34 -1.14 12.98
C TYR A 353 -6.90 -0.89 13.45
N THR A 354 -6.72 -0.50 14.72
CA THR A 354 -5.43 0.00 15.22
C THR A 354 -4.28 -1.02 15.12
N PRO A 355 -4.46 -2.31 15.49
CA PRO A 355 -3.41 -3.32 15.33
C PRO A 355 -2.94 -3.50 13.88
N GLY A 356 -3.84 -3.38 12.90
CA GLY A 356 -3.49 -3.44 11.47
C GLY A 356 -2.81 -2.17 10.98
N PHE A 357 -3.07 -1.03 11.61
CA PHE A 357 -2.54 0.28 11.19
C PHE A 357 -1.13 0.58 11.70
N LEU A 358 -0.73 0.13 12.89
CA LEU A 358 0.58 0.48 13.45
C LEU A 358 1.79 -0.09 12.68
N PRO A 359 1.77 -1.34 12.17
CA PRO A 359 2.83 -1.86 11.32
C PRO A 359 3.04 -1.05 10.04
N VAL A 360 2.03 -0.30 9.58
CA VAL A 360 2.12 0.59 8.43
C VAL A 360 3.05 1.77 8.72
N LEU A 361 2.97 2.34 9.93
CA LEU A 361 3.69 3.55 10.32
C LEU A 361 5.21 3.37 10.24
N GLN A 362 5.74 2.24 10.72
CA GLN A 362 7.20 2.05 10.83
C GLN A 362 7.92 2.27 9.49
N THR A 363 7.35 1.79 8.39
CA THR A 363 7.94 1.88 7.05
C THR A 363 7.52 3.18 6.38
N ILE A 364 6.25 3.59 6.47
CA ILE A 364 5.80 4.85 5.87
C ILE A 364 6.58 6.05 6.41
N CYS A 365 6.83 6.12 7.72
CA CYS A 365 7.56 7.25 8.30
C CYS A 365 9.05 7.29 7.88
N LEU A 366 9.59 6.14 7.48
CA LEU A 366 10.94 6.03 6.92
C LEU A 366 11.00 6.27 5.40
N ASP A 367 9.88 6.21 4.69
CA ASP A 367 9.83 6.35 3.23
C ASP A 367 9.21 7.67 2.76
N GLN A 368 8.24 8.21 3.49
CA GLN A 368 7.59 9.47 3.19
C GLN A 368 8.35 10.64 3.82
N THR A 369 8.80 11.57 2.98
CA THR A 369 9.40 12.80 3.48
C THR A 369 8.30 13.78 3.87
N LEU A 370 8.26 14.16 5.14
CA LEU A 370 7.38 15.21 5.64
C LEU A 370 8.12 16.55 5.59
N GLN A 371 7.71 17.44 4.68
CA GLN A 371 8.35 18.75 4.50
C GLN A 371 8.24 19.63 5.75
N ASN A 372 7.07 19.62 6.40
CA ASN A 372 6.81 20.37 7.62
C ASN A 372 5.97 19.53 8.59
N ASN A 373 6.64 18.92 9.56
CA ASN A 373 6.03 18.06 10.57
C ASN A 373 5.60 18.82 11.85
N THR A 374 5.40 20.13 11.76
CA THR A 374 4.80 20.91 12.84
C THR A 374 3.27 20.91 12.71
N PHE A 375 2.55 21.27 13.78
CA PHE A 375 1.10 21.47 13.70
C PHE A 375 0.72 22.47 12.60
N ALA A 376 1.46 23.58 12.44
CA ALA A 376 1.22 24.55 11.37
C ALA A 376 1.34 23.94 9.97
N GLY A 377 2.28 23.00 9.76
CA GLY A 377 2.40 22.26 8.50
C GLY A 377 1.24 21.31 8.25
N PHE A 378 0.83 20.59 9.29
CA PHE A 378 -0.32 19.68 9.27
C PHE A 378 -1.64 20.42 9.02
N ASP A 379 -1.86 21.54 9.71
CA ASP A 379 -3.06 22.36 9.56
C ASP A 379 -3.10 23.06 8.19
N SER A 380 -1.95 23.54 7.69
CA SER A 380 -1.86 24.07 6.33
C SER A 380 -2.22 23.04 5.25
N LEU A 381 -1.87 21.76 5.45
CA LEU A 381 -2.36 20.70 4.57
C LEU A 381 -3.87 20.56 4.69
N ARG A 382 -4.41 20.37 5.90
CA ARG A 382 -5.86 20.27 6.16
C ARG A 382 -6.67 21.39 5.50
N GLN A 383 -6.24 22.63 5.68
CA GLN A 383 -6.91 23.82 5.12
C GLN A 383 -6.85 23.88 3.58
N ARG A 384 -5.78 23.39 2.96
CA ARG A 384 -5.71 23.35 1.50
C ARG A 384 -6.59 22.25 0.92
N ILE A 385 -6.56 21.08 1.54
CA ILE A 385 -7.37 19.93 1.13
C ILE A 385 -8.87 20.24 1.22
N SER A 386 -9.30 20.97 2.27
CA SER A 386 -10.71 21.33 2.42
C SER A 386 -11.25 22.22 1.28
N GLN A 387 -10.39 22.85 0.49
CA GLN A 387 -10.80 23.65 -0.67
C GLN A 387 -11.28 22.76 -1.83
N ASN A 388 -10.78 21.52 -1.92
CA ASN A 388 -11.16 20.53 -2.93
C ASN A 388 -12.17 19.49 -2.39
N ASP A 389 -12.49 19.58 -1.11
CA ASP A 389 -13.39 18.67 -0.41
C ASP A 389 -14.87 19.07 -0.58
N THR A 390 -15.46 18.68 -1.70
CA THR A 390 -16.85 19.03 -2.03
C THR A 390 -17.90 18.37 -1.14
N ALA A 391 -17.58 17.25 -0.46
CA ALA A 391 -18.52 16.54 0.40
C ALA A 391 -18.21 16.70 1.90
N GLN A 392 -17.23 17.54 2.28
CA GLN A 392 -16.82 17.73 3.68
C GLN A 392 -16.37 16.42 4.37
N ILE A 393 -15.71 15.55 3.63
CA ILE A 393 -15.13 14.29 4.13
C ILE A 393 -14.12 14.56 5.23
N GLN A 394 -13.23 15.54 5.05
CA GLN A 394 -12.21 16.02 6.00
C GLN A 394 -11.35 14.92 6.68
N TYR A 395 -11.42 13.68 6.19
CA TYR A 395 -10.76 12.49 6.68
C TYR A 395 -9.94 11.86 5.56
N SER A 396 -8.66 11.61 5.82
CA SER A 396 -7.77 10.89 4.91
C SER A 396 -6.83 10.01 5.70
N GLN A 397 -6.71 8.74 5.29
CA GLN A 397 -5.79 7.81 5.93
C GLN A 397 -4.32 8.27 5.78
N ILE A 398 -3.94 8.85 4.64
CA ILE A 398 -2.58 9.39 4.45
C ILE A 398 -2.34 10.57 5.39
N LEU A 399 -3.32 11.45 5.59
CA LEU A 399 -3.18 12.56 6.54
C LEU A 399 -2.99 12.06 7.97
N SER A 400 -3.73 11.02 8.39
CA SER A 400 -3.52 10.35 9.69
C SER A 400 -2.07 9.86 9.83
N LEU A 401 -1.58 9.12 8.83
CA LEU A 401 -0.22 8.59 8.81
C LEU A 401 0.82 9.71 8.93
N MET A 402 0.67 10.78 8.15
CA MET A 402 1.60 11.90 8.16
C MET A 402 1.62 12.63 9.50
N GLY A 403 0.47 12.87 10.12
CA GLY A 403 0.39 13.53 11.44
C GLY A 403 1.09 12.71 12.53
N LEU A 404 0.96 11.38 12.46
CA LEU A 404 1.54 10.42 13.39
C LEU A 404 3.05 10.23 13.20
N CYS A 405 3.54 10.33 11.97
CA CYS A 405 4.93 10.03 11.64
C CYS A 405 5.96 10.94 12.33
N GLY A 406 5.55 12.09 12.82
CA GLY A 406 6.41 12.92 13.66
C GLY A 406 6.83 12.30 14.99
N GLY A 407 6.06 11.32 15.48
CA GLY A 407 6.41 10.56 16.67
C GLY A 407 7.44 9.46 16.42
N TRP A 408 7.71 9.11 15.16
CA TRP A 408 8.72 8.11 14.80
C TRP A 408 10.13 8.73 14.84
N PRO A 409 11.13 8.09 15.46
CA PRO A 409 12.44 8.70 15.72
C PRO A 409 13.32 8.86 14.47
N TYR A 410 12.95 8.23 13.36
CA TYR A 410 13.70 8.24 12.11
C TYR A 410 12.85 8.82 10.98
N LYS A 411 13.50 9.37 9.95
CA LYS A 411 12.81 10.07 8.86
C LYS A 411 13.35 9.64 7.52
N ALA A 412 12.49 9.74 6.50
CA ALA A 412 12.90 9.57 5.11
C ALA A 412 14.00 10.54 4.70
N LYS A 413 14.89 10.06 3.83
CA LYS A 413 16.06 10.82 3.34
C LYS A 413 15.78 11.58 2.03
N SER A 414 14.72 11.23 1.29
CA SER A 414 14.43 11.81 -0.03
C SER A 414 12.98 11.58 -0.44
N ASN A 415 12.39 12.54 -1.17
CA ASN A 415 11.12 12.40 -1.89
C ASN A 415 11.27 12.90 -3.33
N VAL A 416 12.20 12.32 -4.08
CA VAL A 416 12.46 12.69 -5.47
C VAL A 416 11.77 11.69 -6.39
N ALA A 417 11.12 12.20 -7.44
CA ALA A 417 10.50 11.38 -8.47
C ALA A 417 11.53 10.49 -9.17
N LEU A 418 11.21 9.20 -9.30
CA LEU A 418 12.14 8.20 -9.84
C LEU A 418 11.84 7.92 -11.31
N LYS A 419 12.52 8.65 -12.20
CA LYS A 419 12.43 8.37 -13.64
C LYS A 419 13.14 7.08 -14.01
N THR A 420 12.48 6.24 -14.80
CA THR A 420 13.04 4.98 -15.30
C THR A 420 12.54 4.65 -16.71
N ASP A 421 13.40 4.01 -17.49
CA ASP A 421 13.09 3.49 -18.83
C ASP A 421 12.90 1.97 -18.82
N ILE A 422 12.76 1.38 -17.63
CA ILE A 422 12.44 -0.04 -17.48
C ILE A 422 10.97 -0.24 -17.83
N PRO A 423 10.63 -1.07 -18.84
CA PRO A 423 9.24 -1.31 -19.22
C PRO A 423 8.50 -2.06 -18.11
N MET A 424 7.35 -1.52 -17.68
CA MET A 424 6.46 -2.14 -16.70
C MET A 424 5.01 -2.02 -17.15
N LEU A 425 4.13 -2.86 -16.61
CA LEU A 425 2.70 -2.75 -16.80
C LEU A 425 2.08 -2.12 -15.55
N LEU A 426 1.49 -0.95 -15.70
CA LEU A 426 0.83 -0.19 -14.65
C LEU A 426 -0.67 -0.44 -14.72
N LEU A 427 -1.32 -0.70 -13.59
CA LEU A 427 -2.75 -0.93 -13.46
C LEU A 427 -3.36 0.05 -12.44
N THR A 428 -4.60 0.45 -12.70
CA THR A 428 -5.41 1.26 -11.80
C THR A 428 -6.89 1.10 -12.16
N SER A 429 -7.79 1.41 -11.25
CA SER A 429 -9.20 1.62 -11.56
C SER A 429 -9.52 3.11 -11.71
N ASP A 430 -10.67 3.44 -12.30
CA ASP A 430 -11.12 4.84 -12.40
C ASP A 430 -11.30 5.48 -11.01
N PHE A 431 -11.91 4.73 -10.08
CA PHE A 431 -12.26 5.19 -8.73
C PHE A 431 -11.61 4.33 -7.64
N ASP A 432 -10.28 4.36 -7.60
CA ASP A 432 -9.50 3.84 -6.48
C ASP A 432 -9.41 4.91 -5.38
N LEU A 433 -9.83 4.61 -4.15
CA LEU A 433 -9.67 5.52 -3.01
C LEU A 433 -8.27 5.47 -2.40
N ASN A 434 -7.75 4.26 -2.21
CA ASN A 434 -6.55 4.04 -1.41
C ASN A 434 -5.32 4.55 -2.14
N THR A 435 -5.27 4.28 -3.45
CA THR A 435 -4.24 4.76 -4.36
C THR A 435 -4.90 5.41 -5.58
N PRO A 436 -5.34 6.67 -5.43
CA PRO A 436 -6.08 7.36 -6.47
C PRO A 436 -5.39 7.31 -7.82
N THR A 437 -6.21 7.22 -8.86
CA THR A 437 -5.75 6.95 -10.22
C THR A 437 -4.83 8.04 -10.77
N GLU A 438 -4.90 9.25 -10.22
CA GLU A 438 -3.97 10.35 -10.43
C GLU A 438 -2.52 9.97 -10.10
N GLY A 439 -2.28 9.21 -9.03
CA GLY A 439 -0.96 8.70 -8.67
C GLY A 439 -0.40 7.76 -9.74
N SER A 440 -1.26 6.93 -10.34
CA SER A 440 -0.88 6.06 -11.46
C SER A 440 -0.57 6.87 -12.72
N THR A 441 -1.33 7.95 -12.98
CA THR A 441 -1.04 8.89 -14.08
C THR A 441 0.31 9.59 -13.88
N PHE A 442 0.62 10.00 -12.66
CA PHE A 442 1.90 10.61 -12.32
C PHE A 442 3.06 9.63 -12.57
N GLU A 443 2.96 8.39 -12.10
CA GLU A 443 4.02 7.38 -12.30
C GLU A 443 4.19 7.00 -13.77
N PHE A 444 3.09 6.93 -14.53
CA PHE A 444 3.13 6.68 -15.96
C PHE A 444 3.97 7.73 -16.71
N GLN A 445 3.96 8.98 -16.25
CA GLN A 445 4.83 10.04 -16.78
C GLN A 445 6.31 9.90 -16.37
N GLN A 446 6.61 9.18 -15.29
CA GLN A 446 7.99 8.89 -14.85
C GLN A 446 8.58 7.63 -15.50
N THR A 447 7.72 6.79 -16.10
CA THR A 447 8.07 5.47 -16.64
C THR A 447 7.83 5.41 -18.15
N SER A 448 8.72 6.05 -18.92
CA SER A 448 8.50 6.38 -20.33
C SER A 448 8.22 5.20 -21.27
N LYS A 449 8.61 3.98 -20.86
CA LYS A 449 8.44 2.73 -21.62
C LYS A 449 7.36 1.81 -21.07
N SER A 450 6.63 2.24 -20.04
CA SER A 450 5.56 1.46 -19.44
C SER A 450 4.25 1.58 -20.21
N THR A 451 3.35 0.64 -20.00
CA THR A 451 1.96 0.69 -20.49
C THR A 451 1.04 0.85 -19.28
N LEU A 452 0.03 1.72 -19.39
CA LEU A 452 -0.99 1.89 -18.36
C LEU A 452 -2.29 1.21 -18.77
N VAL A 453 -2.87 0.43 -17.87
CA VAL A 453 -4.17 -0.21 -18.00
C VAL A 453 -5.10 0.39 -16.95
N VAL A 454 -6.18 0.99 -17.40
CA VAL A 454 -7.23 1.55 -16.53
C VAL A 454 -8.44 0.63 -16.61
N ARG A 455 -8.82 0.00 -15.49
CA ARG A 455 -10.10 -0.71 -15.38
C ARG A 455 -11.19 0.30 -15.09
N HIS A 456 -12.26 0.21 -15.86
CA HIS A 456 -13.43 1.03 -15.64
C HIS A 456 -14.23 0.54 -14.43
N GLY A 457 -14.48 1.44 -13.48
CA GLY A 457 -15.22 1.18 -12.24
C GLY A 457 -14.42 1.48 -10.98
N ASP A 458 -14.88 0.90 -9.87
CA ASP A 458 -14.44 1.24 -8.52
C ASP A 458 -13.57 0.17 -7.89
N GLY A 459 -12.89 0.55 -6.81
CA GLY A 459 -12.20 -0.38 -5.92
C GLY A 459 -10.70 -0.39 -6.14
N HIS A 460 -10.02 -0.70 -5.06
CA HIS A 460 -8.57 -0.75 -4.95
C HIS A 460 -8.04 -2.07 -5.47
N VAL A 461 -6.97 -1.99 -6.27
CA VAL A 461 -6.30 -3.13 -6.90
C VAL A 461 -7.17 -3.88 -7.91
N THR A 462 -6.88 -3.63 -9.19
CA THR A 462 -7.65 -4.13 -10.31
C THR A 462 -7.46 -5.61 -10.61
N SER A 463 -6.26 -6.13 -10.40
CA SER A 463 -5.85 -7.50 -10.71
C SER A 463 -6.39 -8.53 -9.72
N LEU A 464 -6.95 -8.11 -8.58
CA LEU A 464 -7.68 -8.99 -7.67
C LEU A 464 -9.07 -9.34 -8.20
N ILE A 465 -9.61 -8.53 -9.11
CA ILE A 465 -10.96 -8.70 -9.65
C ILE A 465 -10.87 -9.49 -10.96
N PRO A 466 -11.56 -10.64 -11.11
CA PRO A 466 -11.64 -11.35 -12.37
C PRO A 466 -12.18 -10.46 -13.50
N GLY A 467 -11.48 -10.43 -14.63
CA GLY A 467 -11.89 -9.63 -15.78
C GLY A 467 -10.73 -9.26 -16.70
N PRO A 468 -10.99 -8.44 -17.75
CA PRO A 468 -10.02 -8.17 -18.79
C PRO A 468 -8.71 -7.53 -18.30
N ALA A 469 -8.76 -6.68 -17.26
CA ALA A 469 -7.56 -6.08 -16.70
C ALA A 469 -6.66 -7.08 -15.97
N ARG A 470 -7.25 -8.01 -15.18
CA ARG A 470 -6.50 -9.14 -14.60
C ARG A 470 -5.92 -10.03 -15.69
N SER A 471 -6.71 -10.35 -16.72
CA SER A 471 -6.23 -11.13 -17.87
C SER A 471 -5.05 -10.46 -18.57
N ALA A 472 -5.08 -9.14 -18.76
CA ALA A 472 -3.97 -8.38 -19.33
C ALA A 472 -2.70 -8.46 -18.47
N ALA A 473 -2.83 -8.29 -17.15
CA ALA A 473 -1.71 -8.43 -16.21
C ALA A 473 -1.07 -9.83 -16.25
N PHE A 474 -1.89 -10.88 -16.16
CA PHE A 474 -1.40 -12.26 -16.11
C PHE A 474 -0.84 -12.72 -17.46
N SER A 475 -1.43 -12.26 -18.57
CA SER A 475 -0.89 -12.48 -19.91
C SER A 475 0.48 -11.79 -20.08
N PHE A 476 0.64 -10.55 -19.61
CA PHE A 476 1.93 -9.88 -19.64
C PHE A 476 2.97 -10.61 -18.78
N LEU A 477 2.61 -11.04 -17.56
CA LEU A 477 3.50 -11.80 -16.69
C LEU A 477 3.98 -13.10 -17.34
N THR A 478 3.12 -13.81 -18.05
CA THR A 478 3.45 -15.11 -18.66
C THR A 478 4.15 -14.99 -20.00
N THR A 479 3.81 -14.00 -20.82
CA THR A 479 4.31 -13.87 -22.21
C THR A 479 5.33 -12.76 -22.43
N GLY A 480 5.35 -11.74 -21.55
CA GLY A 480 6.13 -10.51 -21.76
C GLY A 480 5.54 -9.57 -22.81
N VAL A 481 4.38 -9.88 -23.38
CA VAL A 481 3.72 -9.06 -24.40
C VAL A 481 2.80 -8.06 -23.70
N PHE A 482 3.03 -6.77 -23.94
CA PHE A 482 2.15 -5.71 -23.46
C PHE A 482 0.75 -5.83 -24.09
N PRO A 483 -0.33 -5.54 -23.34
CA PRO A 483 -1.66 -5.45 -23.92
C PRO A 483 -1.68 -4.34 -24.98
N THR A 484 -2.45 -4.57 -26.04
CA THR A 484 -2.60 -3.60 -27.13
C THR A 484 -3.52 -2.46 -26.71
N ALA A 485 -3.29 -1.28 -27.30
CA ALA A 485 -4.19 -0.14 -27.16
C ALA A 485 -5.63 -0.56 -27.45
N THR A 486 -6.51 -0.35 -26.49
CA THR A 486 -7.94 -0.60 -26.58
C THR A 486 -8.65 0.45 -25.74
N ASN A 487 -9.79 0.91 -26.20
CA ASN A 487 -10.72 1.72 -25.41
C ASN A 487 -12.06 0.99 -25.48
N GLN A 488 -12.35 0.20 -24.45
CA GLN A 488 -13.55 -0.62 -24.34
C GLN A 488 -14.31 -0.23 -23.09
N SER A 489 -15.56 -0.71 -22.95
CA SER A 489 -16.41 -0.41 -21.80
C SER A 489 -15.81 -0.82 -20.45
N LEU A 490 -14.94 -1.83 -20.40
CA LEU A 490 -14.39 -2.37 -19.16
C LEU A 490 -12.94 -1.98 -18.88
N VAL A 491 -12.15 -1.72 -19.92
CA VAL A 491 -10.72 -1.43 -19.80
C VAL A 491 -10.28 -0.49 -20.91
N SER A 492 -9.42 0.47 -20.53
CA SER A 492 -8.63 1.29 -21.45
C SER A 492 -7.14 0.98 -21.30
N VAL A 493 -6.42 0.87 -22.41
CA VAL A 493 -4.98 0.61 -22.46
C VAL A 493 -4.26 1.76 -23.16
N PHE A 494 -3.31 2.36 -22.44
CA PHE A 494 -2.50 3.50 -22.84
C PHE A 494 -1.05 3.04 -23.07
N PRO A 495 -0.60 2.92 -24.34
CA PRO A 495 0.78 2.57 -24.67
C PRO A 495 1.81 3.59 -24.16
N PRO A 496 3.11 3.23 -24.18
CA PRO A 496 4.17 4.15 -23.76
C PRO A 496 4.11 5.51 -24.47
N GLY A 497 4.18 6.59 -23.67
CA GLY A 497 4.21 7.96 -24.17
C GLY A 497 2.87 8.53 -24.64
N THR A 498 1.76 7.79 -24.55
CA THR A 498 0.43 8.35 -24.87
C THR A 498 -0.12 9.17 -23.70
N PRO A 499 -0.83 10.29 -23.94
CA PRO A 499 -1.57 10.96 -22.88
C PRO A 499 -2.69 10.07 -22.36
N ARG A 500 -2.99 10.19 -21.07
CA ARG A 500 -4.20 9.60 -20.47
C ARG A 500 -5.33 10.62 -20.56
N ASP A 501 -6.52 10.16 -20.94
CA ASP A 501 -7.74 10.96 -20.86
C ASP A 501 -8.09 11.35 -19.41
N PRO A 502 -8.89 12.41 -19.19
CA PRO A 502 -9.40 12.75 -17.87
C PRO A 502 -10.16 11.59 -17.22
N ILE A 503 -10.23 11.60 -15.89
CA ILE A 503 -11.00 10.62 -15.12
C ILE A 503 -12.47 10.72 -15.53
N SER A 504 -13.05 9.57 -15.85
CA SER A 504 -14.42 9.44 -16.34
C SER A 504 -15.46 9.96 -15.33
N ASP A 505 -16.61 10.41 -15.84
CA ASP A 505 -17.74 10.84 -15.01
C ASP A 505 -18.25 9.67 -14.13
N PRO A 506 -18.31 9.84 -12.79
CA PRO A 506 -18.84 8.83 -11.87
C PRO A 506 -20.21 8.23 -12.26
N TYR A 507 -21.07 8.97 -12.97
CA TYR A 507 -22.40 8.47 -13.34
C TYR A 507 -22.44 7.63 -14.62
N VAL A 508 -21.39 7.66 -15.45
CA VAL A 508 -21.40 6.98 -16.76
C VAL A 508 -20.55 5.72 -16.79
N VAL A 509 -19.56 5.62 -15.89
CA VAL A 509 -18.69 4.45 -15.80
C VAL A 509 -19.48 3.24 -15.33
N PRO A 510 -19.26 2.04 -15.91
CA PRO A 510 -19.90 0.84 -15.42
C PRO A 510 -19.66 0.66 -13.93
N ILE A 511 -20.73 0.39 -13.22
CA ILE A 511 -20.66 -0.12 -11.86
C ILE A 511 -20.25 -1.58 -12.02
N GLY A 512 -19.11 -1.94 -11.44
CA GLY A 512 -18.52 -3.27 -11.60
C GLY A 512 -19.54 -4.37 -11.25
N PRO A 513 -19.30 -5.63 -11.66
CA PRO A 513 -20.19 -6.73 -11.27
C PRO A 513 -20.39 -6.71 -9.76
N ASN A 514 -21.62 -6.93 -9.30
CA ASN A 514 -21.93 -7.13 -7.89
C ASN A 514 -20.94 -8.16 -7.34
N VAL A 515 -19.89 -7.72 -6.64
CA VAL A 515 -19.07 -8.60 -5.84
C VAL A 515 -19.94 -8.92 -4.64
N THR A 516 -20.85 -9.87 -4.82
CA THR A 516 -21.54 -10.49 -3.70
C THR A 516 -20.46 -10.94 -2.73
N THR A 517 -20.59 -10.53 -1.48
CA THR A 517 -19.69 -10.75 -0.33
C THR A 517 -19.49 -12.21 0.06
N ALA A 518 -19.63 -13.15 -0.89
CA ALA A 518 -19.58 -14.59 -0.66
C ALA A 518 -18.25 -15.24 -1.08
N GLU A 519 -17.30 -14.53 -1.69
CA GLU A 519 -16.02 -15.11 -2.12
C GLU A 519 -14.81 -14.17 -1.91
N VAL A 520 -14.56 -13.77 -0.66
CA VAL A 520 -13.23 -13.35 -0.19
C VAL A 520 -12.87 -14.17 1.04
#